data_AF-A0A8H9H7F9-F1
#
_entry.id   AF-A0A8H9H7F9-F1
#
_cell.length_a   1.000
_cell.length_b   1.000
_cell.length_c   1.000
_cell.angle_alpha   90.00
_cell.angle_beta   90.00
_cell.angle_gamma   90.00
#
_symmetry.space_group_name_H-M   'P 1'
#
loop_
_entity.id
_entity.type
_entity.pdbx_description
1 polymer ?
#
loop_
_entity_poly.entity_id
_entity_poly.type
_entity_poly.pdbx_seq_one_letter_code
_entity_poly.pdbx_strand_id
1 'polypeptide(L)'
;MTALPFSSRRIVLVIDDYDILSSGGTNILSPIVPHLPSARDLRLNVVLARPTAGASHAMYDPVLLALRDNGGTGFLMDGDRHEGALLGGTRPARMPPGRGSWVQRGRRPRIAQAACFSPEA
;
A
#
# COMPACT_ATOMS: atom_id res chain seq x y z
N MET A 1 14.71 15.30 -35.47
CA MET A 1 14.62 15.28 -33.99
C MET A 1 14.39 13.85 -33.55
N THR A 2 15.47 13.12 -33.30
CA THR A 2 15.41 11.73 -32.84
C THR A 2 15.07 11.74 -31.35
N ALA A 3 13.85 11.36 -30.99
CA ALA A 3 13.47 11.19 -29.60
C ALA A 3 14.46 10.18 -28.97
N LEU A 4 15.21 10.63 -27.95
CA LEU A 4 16.05 9.73 -27.17
C LEU A 4 15.15 8.60 -26.65
N PRO A 5 15.55 7.32 -26.78
CA PRO A 5 14.76 6.22 -26.23
C PRO A 5 14.55 6.49 -24.75
N PHE A 6 13.29 6.49 -24.29
CA PHE A 6 12.98 6.60 -22.86
C PHE A 6 13.91 5.66 -22.11
N SER A 7 14.83 6.22 -21.32
CA SER A 7 15.69 5.44 -20.45
C SER A 7 14.75 4.57 -19.63
N SER A 8 14.91 3.25 -19.74
CA SER A 8 14.05 2.23 -19.16
C SER A 8 14.23 2.19 -17.63
N ARG A 9 13.93 3.30 -16.97
CA ARG A 9 13.99 3.44 -15.52
C ARG A 9 12.63 3.07 -14.93
N ARG A 10 12.68 2.33 -13.84
CA ARG A 10 11.52 2.02 -13.03
C ARG A 10 11.37 3.14 -11.99
N ILE A 11 10.15 3.62 -11.80
CA ILE A 11 9.84 4.55 -10.72
C ILE A 11 9.26 3.71 -9.58
N VAL A 12 9.84 3.86 -8.39
CA VAL A 12 9.33 3.26 -7.16
C VAL A 12 9.10 4.38 -6.16
N LEU A 13 7.84 4.66 -5.87
CA LEU A 13 7.44 5.60 -4.84
C LEU A 13 7.22 4.80 -3.54
N VAL A 14 8.06 5.04 -2.55
CA VAL A 14 7.95 4.44 -1.21
C VAL A 14 7.47 5.53 -0.27
N ILE A 15 6.36 5.27 0.42
CA ILE A 15 5.76 6.16 1.41
C ILE A 15 5.66 5.39 2.70
N ASP A 16 6.28 5.92 3.74
CA ASP A 16 6.10 5.45 5.12
C ASP A 16 5.25 6.45 5.90
N ASP A 17 4.62 6.01 6.98
CA ASP A 17 3.78 6.84 7.86
C ASP A 17 2.75 7.70 7.10
N TYR A 18 2.04 7.10 6.13
CA TYR A 18 1.11 7.83 5.26
C TYR A 18 -0.02 8.53 6.02
N ASP A 19 -0.38 8.07 7.22
CA ASP A 19 -1.36 8.73 8.08
C ASP A 19 -0.94 10.16 8.45
N ILE A 20 0.35 10.43 8.64
CA ILE A 20 0.88 11.78 8.89
C ILE A 20 0.62 12.69 7.67
N LEU A 21 0.87 12.18 6.46
CA LEU A 21 0.66 12.93 5.21
C LEU A 21 -0.82 13.17 4.89
N SER A 22 -1.69 12.23 5.29
CA SER A 22 -3.13 12.32 5.08
C SER A 22 -3.85 13.18 6.14
N SER A 23 -3.14 13.59 7.19
CA SER A 23 -3.72 14.34 8.31
C SER A 23 -4.29 15.70 7.87
N GLY A 24 -5.37 16.14 8.50
CA GLY A 24 -5.99 17.45 8.20
C GLY A 24 -6.63 17.56 6.80
N GLY A 25 -6.84 16.46 6.08
CA GLY A 25 -7.45 16.46 4.75
C GLY A 25 -6.51 16.93 3.63
N THR A 26 -5.21 17.07 3.89
CA THR A 26 -4.23 17.34 2.85
C THR A 26 -3.96 16.08 2.07
N ASN A 27 -4.40 16.02 0.82
CA ASN A 27 -4.12 14.87 -0.04
C ASN A 27 -2.97 15.17 -1.00
N ILE A 28 -1.76 15.29 -0.42
CA ILE A 28 -0.50 15.61 -1.13
C ILE A 28 -0.22 14.59 -2.24
N LEU A 29 -0.63 13.34 -2.05
CA LEU A 29 -0.43 12.26 -3.01
C LEU A 29 -1.56 12.16 -4.06
N SER A 30 -2.63 12.97 -3.99
CA SER A 30 -3.69 13.03 -5.02
C SER A 30 -3.17 13.03 -6.46
N PRO A 31 -2.11 13.78 -6.82
CA PRO A 31 -1.63 13.83 -8.20
C PRO A 31 -1.17 12.48 -8.77
N ILE A 32 -0.89 11.47 -7.94
CA ILE A 32 -0.52 10.13 -8.44
C ILE A 32 -1.72 9.34 -8.94
N VAL A 33 -2.92 9.61 -8.42
CA VAL A 33 -4.12 8.80 -8.66
C VAL A 33 -4.42 8.60 -10.15
N PRO A 34 -4.38 9.63 -11.01
CA PRO A 34 -4.63 9.48 -12.45
C PRO A 34 -3.63 8.57 -13.17
N HIS A 35 -2.45 8.34 -12.60
CA HIS A 35 -1.39 7.52 -13.20
C HIS A 35 -1.44 6.04 -12.79
N LEU A 36 -2.16 5.71 -11.71
CA LEU A 36 -2.23 4.33 -11.19
C LEU A 36 -2.82 3.32 -12.18
N PRO A 37 -3.85 3.64 -12.99
CA PRO A 37 -4.36 2.71 -14.00
C PRO A 37 -3.33 2.31 -15.06
N SER A 38 -2.40 3.23 -15.39
CA SER A 38 -1.32 3.01 -16.36
C SER A 38 0.01 2.68 -15.69
N ALA A 39 0.03 2.35 -14.40
CA ALA A 39 1.27 2.17 -13.63
C ALA A 39 2.19 1.11 -14.24
N ARG A 40 1.63 0.05 -14.85
CA ARG A 40 2.41 -1.00 -15.53
C ARG A 40 3.21 -0.45 -16.71
N ASP A 41 2.56 0.35 -17.56
CA ASP A 41 3.16 0.92 -18.78
C ASP A 41 4.14 2.04 -18.42
N LEU A 42 3.81 2.81 -17.38
CA LEU A 42 4.68 3.85 -16.79
C LEU A 42 5.85 3.27 -15.97
N ARG A 43 5.85 1.95 -15.73
CA ARG A 43 6.80 1.27 -14.83
C ARG A 43 6.86 1.91 -13.44
N LEU A 44 5.71 2.37 -12.96
CA LEU A 44 5.48 2.96 -11.65
C LEU A 44 5.07 1.87 -10.66
N ASN A 45 5.71 1.85 -9.49
CA ASN A 45 5.37 0.97 -8.38
C ASN A 45 5.19 1.85 -7.15
N VAL A 46 4.13 1.63 -6.39
CA VAL A 46 3.84 2.39 -5.17
C VAL A 46 3.84 1.40 -4.02
N VAL A 47 4.65 1.69 -3.01
CA VAL A 47 4.69 0.98 -1.73
C VAL A 47 4.31 2.00 -0.67
N LEU A 48 3.22 1.73 0.04
CA LEU A 48 2.67 2.65 1.03
C LEU A 48 2.43 1.88 2.32
N ALA A 49 3.00 2.38 3.41
CA ALA A 49 2.77 1.89 4.75
C ALA A 49 1.97 2.92 5.57
N ARG A 50 1.11 2.40 6.46
CA ARG A 50 0.41 3.19 7.48
C ARG A 50 0.06 2.31 8.68
N PRO A 51 -0.14 2.90 9.86
CA PRO A 51 -0.65 2.19 11.03
C PRO A 51 -2.01 1.55 10.79
N THR A 52 -2.27 0.42 11.45
CA THR A 52 -3.59 -0.23 11.42
C THR A 52 -4.66 0.60 12.17
N ALA A 53 -4.25 1.45 13.11
CA ALA A 53 -5.17 2.33 13.83
C ALA A 53 -5.89 3.31 12.88
N GLY A 54 -7.20 3.45 13.04
CA GLY A 54 -8.07 4.29 12.21
C GLY A 54 -8.16 3.83 10.75
N ALA A 55 -7.79 2.60 10.44
CA ALA A 55 -7.78 2.08 9.08
C ALA A 55 -9.17 1.97 8.47
N SER A 56 -10.21 1.71 9.26
CA SER A 56 -11.58 1.62 8.72
C SER A 56 -11.96 2.88 7.96
N HIS A 57 -11.60 4.04 8.50
CA HIS A 57 -11.87 5.34 7.90
C HIS A 57 -10.84 5.69 6.83
N ALA A 58 -9.56 5.41 7.08
CA ALA A 58 -8.50 5.71 6.12
C ALA A 58 -8.70 4.97 4.77
N MET A 59 -9.32 3.79 4.75
CA MET A 59 -9.58 3.05 3.50
C MET A 59 -10.54 3.74 2.53
N TYR A 60 -11.13 4.88 2.90
CA TYR A 60 -11.88 5.79 2.02
C TYR A 60 -11.00 6.89 1.38
N ASP A 61 -9.74 7.01 1.80
CA ASP A 61 -8.78 7.93 1.19
C ASP A 61 -8.63 7.62 -0.32
N PRO A 62 -8.68 8.63 -1.21
CA PRO A 62 -8.61 8.42 -2.65
C PRO A 62 -7.38 7.67 -3.14
N VAL A 63 -6.22 7.86 -2.50
CA VAL A 63 -4.98 7.20 -2.90
C VAL A 63 -5.02 5.73 -2.51
N LEU A 64 -5.45 5.41 -1.29
CA LEU A 64 -5.62 4.03 -0.84
C LEU A 64 -6.68 3.28 -1.65
N LEU A 65 -7.80 3.94 -1.95
CA LEU A 65 -8.86 3.42 -2.80
C LEU A 65 -8.32 3.09 -4.20
N ALA A 66 -7.64 4.05 -4.84
CA ALA A 66 -7.11 3.87 -6.19
C ALA A 66 -6.01 2.79 -6.25
N LEU A 67 -5.14 2.68 -5.24
CA LEU A 67 -4.16 1.59 -5.17
C LEU A 67 -4.85 0.22 -5.10
N ARG A 68 -5.89 0.08 -4.27
CA ARG A 68 -6.65 -1.17 -4.14
C ARG A 68 -7.38 -1.54 -5.44
N ASP A 69 -8.05 -0.57 -6.05
CA ASP A 69 -8.86 -0.80 -7.24
C ASP A 69 -8.01 -1.18 -8.46
N ASN A 70 -6.77 -0.66 -8.53
CA ASN A 70 -5.78 -1.00 -9.55
C ASN A 70 -4.96 -2.26 -9.23
N GLY A 71 -5.41 -3.09 -8.28
CA GLY A 71 -4.84 -4.41 -8.02
C GLY A 71 -3.68 -4.42 -7.02
N GLY A 72 -3.59 -3.40 -6.17
CA GLY A 72 -2.65 -3.34 -5.05
C GLY A 72 -2.71 -4.60 -4.19
N THR A 73 -1.53 -5.10 -3.83
CA THR A 73 -1.39 -6.19 -2.86
C THR A 73 -1.20 -5.60 -1.48
N GLY A 74 -1.91 -6.14 -0.49
CA GLY A 74 -1.86 -5.65 0.88
C GLY A 74 -1.16 -6.63 1.82
N PHE A 75 -0.46 -6.09 2.81
CA PHE A 75 0.11 -6.86 3.92
C PHE A 75 -0.48 -6.33 5.22
N LEU A 76 -1.47 -7.04 5.77
CA LEU A 76 -2.17 -6.63 6.98
C LEU A 76 -1.49 -7.24 8.21
N MET A 77 -0.73 -6.42 8.94
CA MET A 77 0.03 -6.83 10.12
C MET A 77 -0.82 -6.78 11.40
N ASP A 78 -0.16 -6.71 12.56
CA ASP A 78 -0.80 -6.54 13.87
C ASP A 78 -1.81 -5.37 13.89
N GLY A 79 -2.90 -5.58 14.62
CA GLY A 79 -3.90 -4.54 14.82
C GLY A 79 -5.13 -5.03 15.57
N ASP A 80 -6.04 -4.10 15.82
CA ASP A 80 -7.30 -4.37 16.50
C ASP A 80 -8.37 -4.90 15.53
N ARG A 81 -9.05 -5.98 15.92
CA ARG A 81 -10.17 -6.54 15.16
C ARG A 81 -11.37 -5.58 15.08
N HIS A 82 -11.46 -4.61 15.98
CA HIS A 82 -12.49 -3.57 16.01
C HIS A 82 -12.37 -2.57 14.84
N GLU A 83 -11.21 -2.51 14.14
CA GLU A 83 -11.06 -1.80 12.85
C GLU A 83 -11.90 -2.41 11.71
N GLY A 84 -12.57 -3.54 11.96
CA GLY A 84 -13.40 -4.18 10.96
C GLY A 84 -12.61 -4.78 9.81
N ALA A 85 -13.26 -4.92 8.66
CA ALA A 85 -12.65 -5.53 7.47
C ALA A 85 -11.94 -4.46 6.63
N LEU A 86 -10.66 -4.68 6.33
CA LEU A 86 -9.82 -3.69 5.65
C LEU A 86 -9.44 -4.15 4.24
N LEU A 87 -8.60 -5.18 4.14
CA LEU A 87 -8.03 -5.65 2.87
C LEU A 87 -8.68 -6.95 2.45
N GLY A 88 -9.44 -6.94 1.35
CA GLY A 88 -10.09 -8.13 0.80
C GLY A 88 -11.02 -8.84 1.80
N GLY A 89 -11.68 -8.08 2.68
CA GLY A 89 -12.53 -8.62 3.75
C GLY A 89 -11.77 -9.09 5.00
N THR A 90 -10.44 -9.06 4.97
CA THR A 90 -9.60 -9.49 6.09
C THR A 90 -9.65 -8.46 7.22
N ARG A 91 -9.89 -8.94 8.44
CA ARG A 91 -9.82 -8.12 9.65
C ARG A 91 -8.43 -8.23 10.28
N PRO A 92 -7.93 -7.17 10.93
CA PRO A 92 -6.72 -7.27 11.73
C PRO A 92 -6.90 -8.27 12.86
N ALA A 93 -5.77 -8.82 13.31
CA ALA A 93 -5.69 -9.68 14.46
C ALA A 93 -4.35 -9.45 15.15
N ARG A 94 -4.28 -9.80 16.44
CA ARG A 94 -3.03 -9.72 17.18
C ARG A 94 -1.99 -10.68 16.59
N MET A 95 -0.83 -10.15 16.21
CA MET A 95 0.24 -10.91 15.57
C MET A 95 1.63 -10.46 16.07
N PRO A 96 2.63 -11.36 16.13
CA PRO A 96 4.01 -10.97 16.42
C PRO A 96 4.55 -9.97 15.37
N PRO A 97 5.57 -9.16 15.73
CA PRO A 97 6.22 -8.25 14.79
C PRO A 97 6.65 -8.95 13.49
N GLY A 98 6.44 -8.27 12.36
CA GLY A 98 6.72 -8.81 11.03
C GLY A 98 5.72 -9.85 10.51
N ARG A 99 4.77 -10.34 11.32
CA ARG A 99 3.72 -11.26 10.84
C ARG A 99 2.50 -10.51 10.35
N GLY A 100 1.93 -10.97 9.24
CA GLY A 100 0.72 -10.39 8.69
C GLY A 100 0.01 -11.29 7.67
N SER A 101 -1.21 -10.90 7.32
CA SER A 101 -1.97 -11.50 6.22
C SER A 101 -1.58 -10.85 4.90
N TRP A 102 -1.00 -11.63 4.00
CA TRP A 102 -0.77 -11.28 2.61
C TRP A 102 -2.08 -11.42 1.81
N VAL A 103 -2.62 -10.29 1.37
CA VAL A 103 -3.92 -10.20 0.67
C VAL A 103 -3.68 -9.74 -0.75
N GLN A 104 -4.10 -10.55 -1.72
CA GLN A 104 -3.96 -10.26 -3.14
C GLN A 104 -5.28 -10.56 -3.87
N ARG A 105 -5.65 -9.70 -4.84
CA ARG A 105 -6.84 -9.92 -5.66
C ARG A 105 -6.81 -11.30 -6.33
N GLY A 106 -7.92 -12.01 -6.26
CA GLY A 106 -8.08 -13.35 -6.86
C GLY A 106 -7.33 -14.48 -6.14
N ARG A 107 -6.76 -14.23 -4.95
CA ARG A 107 -6.10 -15.26 -4.14
C ARG A 107 -6.66 -15.25 -2.71
N ARG A 108 -6.70 -16.44 -2.09
CA ARG A 108 -7.02 -16.55 -0.67
C ARG A 108 -5.93 -15.85 0.16
N PRO A 109 -6.27 -15.06 1.20
CA PRO A 109 -5.29 -14.51 2.12
C PRO A 109 -4.40 -15.59 2.72
N ARG A 110 -3.12 -15.29 2.89
CA ARG A 110 -2.11 -16.21 3.47
C ARG A 110 -1.34 -15.50 4.56
N ILE A 111 -0.98 -16.20 5.63
CA ILE A 111 -0.07 -15.65 6.63
C ILE A 111 1.35 -15.64 6.05
N ALA A 112 2.05 -14.53 6.23
CA ALA A 112 3.45 -14.36 5.86
C ALA A 112 4.21 -13.70 7.01
N GLN A 113 5.51 -13.96 7.05
CA GLN A 113 6.47 -13.33 7.95
C GLN A 113 7.42 -12.49 7.11
N ALA A 114 7.45 -11.19 7.36
CA ALA A 114 8.44 -10.29 6.78
C ALA A 114 9.84 -10.70 7.27
N ALA A 115 10.79 -10.75 6.35
CA ALA A 115 12.20 -10.94 6.70
C ALA A 115 12.69 -9.73 7.50
N CYS A 116 13.44 -9.98 8.56
CA CYS A 116 14.10 -8.94 9.32
C CYS A 116 15.51 -8.77 8.77
N PHE A 117 15.74 -7.70 8.01
CA PHE A 117 17.08 -7.29 7.61
C PHE A 117 17.56 -6.24 8.61
N SER A 118 18.73 -6.47 9.21
CA SER A 118 19.42 -5.41 9.94
C SER A 118 19.68 -4.26 8.97
N PRO A 119 19.38 -2.99 9.31
CA PRO A 119 19.72 -1.85 8.47
C PRO A 119 21.24 -1.69 8.26
N GLU A 120 22.04 -2.37 9.09
CA GLU A 120 23.51 -2.30 9.13
C GLU A 120 24.20 -3.49 8.45
N ALA A 121 23.46 -4.37 7.75
CA ALA A 121 24.03 -5.50 7.00
C ALA A 121 24.37 -5.15 5.55
#